data_AF-A0A4U8VSR3-F1
#
_entry.id   AF-A0A4U8VSR3-F1
#
_cell.length_a   1.000
_cell.length_b   1.000
_cell.length_c   1.000
_cell.angle_alpha   90.00
_cell.angle_beta   90.00
_cell.angle_gamma   90.00
#
_symmetry.space_group_name_H-M   'P 1'
#
loop_
_entity.id
_entity.type
_entity.pdbx_description
1 polymer ?
#
loop_
_entity_poly.entity_id
_entity_poly.type
_entity_poly.pdbx_seq_one_letter_code
_entity_poly.pdbx_strand_id
1 'polypeptide(L)'
;MLGERAPSVELNMPVHAVAATSERNAVLDAFGAMLPSEAPDDLPMLLFGTPFEMAQQLRERQDRFGLSYVTVLEPYLDAFAPVIEQLR
;
A
#
# COMPACT_ATOMS: atom_id res chain seq x y z
N MET A 1 19.56 -11.27 -5.76
CA MET A 1 19.49 -10.37 -4.58
C MET A 1 20.27 -9.09 -4.87
N LEU A 2 19.98 -8.00 -4.16
CA LEU A 2 20.49 -6.64 -4.45
C LEU A 2 22.01 -6.45 -4.27
N GLY A 3 22.70 -7.37 -3.58
CA GLY A 3 24.16 -7.37 -3.46
C GLY A 3 24.71 -6.09 -2.82
N GLU A 4 25.89 -5.65 -3.26
CA GLU A 4 26.56 -4.44 -2.76
C GLU A 4 25.74 -3.15 -2.96
N ARG A 5 24.76 -3.16 -3.87
CA ARG A 5 23.89 -2.00 -4.11
C ARG A 5 22.74 -1.90 -3.10
N ALA A 6 22.53 -2.90 -2.25
CA ALA A 6 21.44 -2.89 -1.28
C ALA A 6 21.35 -1.60 -0.43
N PRO A 7 22.45 -0.97 0.02
CA PRO A 7 22.38 0.28 0.79
C PRO A 7 22.03 1.53 -0.03
N SER A 8 22.07 1.46 -1.35
CA SER A 8 21.94 2.63 -2.24
C SER A 8 20.68 2.60 -3.11
N VAL A 9 19.83 1.58 -2.98
CA VAL A 9 18.59 1.47 -3.75
C VAL A 9 17.42 2.00 -2.95
N GLU A 10 16.51 2.69 -3.64
CA GLU A 10 15.22 3.06 -3.10
C GLU A 10 14.21 1.96 -3.43
N LEU A 11 13.49 1.49 -2.42
CA LEU A 11 12.50 0.43 -2.60
C LEU A 11 11.13 1.03 -2.93
N ASN A 12 10.59 0.64 -4.08
CA ASN A 12 9.23 0.96 -4.50
C ASN A 12 8.26 -0.10 -3.98
N MET A 13 7.04 0.34 -3.64
CA MET A 13 5.87 -0.53 -3.70
C MET A 13 4.70 0.09 -4.49
N PRO A 14 4.17 -0.60 -5.51
CA PRO A 14 2.94 -0.18 -6.16
C PRO A 14 1.73 -0.41 -5.23
N VAL A 15 0.91 0.63 -5.08
CA VAL A 15 -0.37 0.57 -4.39
C VAL A 15 -1.43 0.13 -5.39
N HIS A 16 -1.97 -1.07 -5.18
CA HIS A 16 -2.92 -1.70 -6.08
C HIS A 16 -4.39 -1.36 -5.76
N ALA A 17 -4.67 -0.85 -4.56
CA ALA A 17 -5.97 -0.30 -4.23
C ALA A 17 -5.89 0.72 -3.09
N VAL A 18 -6.77 1.71 -3.16
CA VAL A 18 -7.04 2.71 -2.12
C VAL A 18 -8.54 2.73 -1.92
N ALA A 19 -9.02 2.32 -0.74
CA ALA A 19 -10.45 2.13 -0.51
C ALA A 19 -10.86 2.48 0.92
N ALA A 20 -12.12 2.88 1.11
CA ALA A 20 -12.64 3.13 2.44
C ALA A 20 -12.75 1.83 3.26
N THR A 21 -12.83 1.92 4.60
CA THR A 21 -13.00 0.75 5.47
C THR A 21 -14.20 -0.11 5.07
N SER A 22 -15.30 0.52 4.64
CA SER A 22 -16.53 -0.16 4.20
C SER A 22 -16.34 -1.01 2.95
N GLU A 23 -15.33 -0.73 2.13
CA GLU A 23 -15.06 -1.40 0.87
C GLU A 23 -13.98 -2.49 1.00
N ARG A 24 -13.35 -2.59 2.18
CA ARG A 24 -12.22 -3.50 2.43
C ARG A 24 -12.50 -4.93 1.99
N ASN A 25 -13.62 -5.51 2.41
CA ASN A 25 -13.95 -6.89 2.06
C ASN A 25 -14.18 -7.07 0.57
N ALA A 26 -14.83 -6.11 -0.10
CA ALA A 26 -15.05 -6.18 -1.55
C ALA A 26 -13.72 -6.13 -2.32
N VAL A 27 -12.75 -5.32 -1.86
CA VAL A 27 -11.40 -5.30 -2.44
C VAL A 27 -10.69 -6.62 -2.16
N LEU A 28 -10.71 -7.12 -0.92
CA LEU A 28 -10.07 -8.39 -0.58
C LEU A 28 -10.67 -9.57 -1.37
N ASP A 29 -11.98 -9.60 -1.58
CA ASP A 29 -12.64 -10.63 -2.40
C ASP A 29 -12.18 -10.55 -3.88
N ALA A 30 -12.08 -9.33 -4.43
CA ALA A 30 -11.60 -9.11 -5.79
C ALA A 30 -10.15 -9.55 -6.00
N PHE A 31 -9.29 -9.36 -4.99
CA PHE A 31 -7.91 -9.84 -5.01
C PHE A 31 -7.78 -11.32 -4.64
N GLY A 32 -8.66 -11.84 -3.78
CA GLY A 32 -8.63 -13.19 -3.24
C GLY A 32 -8.63 -14.28 -4.32
N ALA A 33 -9.32 -14.04 -5.44
CA ALA A 33 -9.30 -14.94 -6.59
C ALA A 33 -7.91 -15.10 -7.25
N MET A 34 -7.00 -14.14 -7.04
CA MET A 34 -5.64 -14.14 -7.57
C MET A 34 -4.58 -14.49 -6.50
N LEU A 35 -4.99 -14.62 -5.24
CA LEU A 35 -4.10 -14.85 -4.11
C LEU A 35 -4.13 -16.32 -3.67
N PRO A 36 -3.05 -16.80 -3.02
CA PRO A 36 -3.09 -18.06 -2.29
C PRO A 36 -4.21 -18.05 -1.23
N SER A 37 -4.81 -19.20 -0.95
CA SER A 37 -5.86 -19.35 0.05
C SER A 37 -5.45 -18.94 1.47
N GLU A 38 -4.15 -18.85 1.74
CA GLU A 38 -3.56 -18.46 3.03
C GLU A 38 -2.98 -17.04 3.00
N ALA A 39 -3.34 -16.21 2.01
CA ALA A 39 -2.88 -14.84 1.95
C ALA A 39 -3.33 -14.05 3.19
N PRO A 40 -2.45 -13.21 3.77
CA PRO A 40 -2.81 -12.39 4.91
C PRO A 40 -3.80 -11.29 4.49
N ASP A 41 -4.72 -10.94 5.40
CA ASP A 41 -5.68 -9.85 5.19
C ASP A 41 -5.03 -8.46 5.13
N ASP A 42 -3.78 -8.34 5.60
CA ASP A 42 -2.99 -7.11 5.60
C ASP A 42 -1.93 -7.16 4.49
N LEU A 43 -2.40 -7.04 3.25
CA LEU A 43 -1.53 -6.96 2.08
C LEU A 43 -0.90 -5.57 2.00
N PRO A 44 0.45 -5.46 1.95
CA PRO A 44 1.15 -4.18 2.01
C PRO A 44 0.88 -3.30 0.79
N MET A 45 0.39 -3.87 -0.31
CA MET A 45 0.05 -3.14 -1.53
C MET A 45 -1.37 -2.56 -1.55
N LEU A 46 -2.19 -2.80 -0.51
CA LEU A 46 -3.55 -2.27 -0.40
C LEU A 46 -3.61 -1.21 0.69
N LEU A 47 -4.39 -0.15 0.52
CA LEU A 47 -4.60 0.90 1.53
C LEU A 47 -6.07 0.98 1.88
N PHE A 48 -6.39 0.87 3.18
CA PHE A 48 -7.75 0.90 3.68
C PHE A 48 -7.92 1.97 4.76
N GLY A 49 -9.10 2.59 4.79
CA GLY A 49 -9.51 3.46 5.88
C GLY A 49 -9.57 4.93 5.54
N THR A 50 -9.37 5.77 6.54
CA THR A 50 -9.29 7.22 6.40
C THR A 50 -7.93 7.63 5.82
N PRO A 51 -7.80 8.83 5.23
CA PRO A 51 -6.52 9.29 4.72
C PRO A 51 -5.39 9.29 5.77
N PHE A 52 -5.72 9.58 7.02
CA PHE A 52 -4.78 9.52 8.14
C PHE A 52 -4.29 8.09 8.40
N GLU A 53 -5.22 7.12 8.51
CA GLU A 53 -4.89 5.70 8.71
C GLU A 53 -4.06 5.14 7.55
N MET A 54 -4.35 5.56 6.31
CA MET A 54 -3.57 5.16 5.14
C MET A 54 -2.14 5.73 5.18
N ALA A 55 -1.98 6.97 5.63
CA ALA A 55 -0.65 7.54 5.84
C ALA A 55 0.13 6.83 6.97
N GLN A 56 -0.55 6.42 8.04
CA GLN A 56 0.06 5.60 9.09
C GLN A 56 0.52 4.24 8.54
N GLN A 57 -0.34 3.55 7.77
CA GLN A 57 0.03 2.30 7.09
C GLN A 57 1.28 2.46 6.22
N LEU A 58 1.41 3.58 5.48
CA LEU A 58 2.60 3.83 4.66
C LEU A 58 3.87 4.02 5.50
N ARG A 59 3.78 4.73 6.63
CA ARG A 59 4.91 4.90 7.57
C ARG A 59 5.30 3.57 8.22
N GLU A 60 4.33 2.77 8.65
CA GLU A 60 4.56 1.43 9.19
C GLU A 60 5.24 0.50 8.16
N ARG A 61 4.87 0.63 6.88
CA ARG A 61 5.48 -0.13 5.78
C ARG A 61 6.90 0.32 5.48
N GLN A 62 7.18 1.62 5.57
CA GLN A 62 8.55 2.14 5.52
C GLN A 62 9.41 1.55 6.64
N ASP A 63 8.91 1.58 7.88
CA ASP A 63 9.63 1.05 9.04
C ASP A 63 9.84 -0.47 8.97
N ARG A 64 8.81 -1.23 8.55
CA ARG A 64 8.81 -2.69 8.54
C ARG A 64 9.55 -3.29 7.34
N PHE A 65 9.46 -2.65 6.17
CA PHE A 65 9.94 -3.23 4.90
C PHE A 65 11.04 -2.40 4.22
N GLY A 66 11.37 -1.21 4.73
CA GLY A 66 12.37 -0.32 4.12
C GLY A 66 11.88 0.36 2.84
N LEU A 67 10.57 0.44 2.63
CA LEU A 67 9.97 1.05 1.44
C LEU A 67 10.24 2.56 1.43
N SER A 68 10.83 3.04 0.35
CA SER A 68 11.28 4.43 0.22
C SER A 68 10.26 5.30 -0.49
N TYR A 69 9.48 4.71 -1.41
CA TYR A 69 8.44 5.41 -2.15
C TYR A 69 7.34 4.45 -2.63
N VAL A 70 6.20 5.03 -3.01
CA VAL A 70 5.07 4.28 -3.55
C VAL A 70 4.67 4.79 -4.93
N THR A 71 4.10 3.90 -5.74
CA THR A 71 3.47 4.25 -7.02
C THR A 71 1.99 3.98 -6.92
N VAL A 72 1.16 4.97 -7.17
CA VAL A 72 -0.30 4.84 -7.12
C VAL A 72 -0.83 4.69 -8.55
N LEU A 73 -1.66 3.67 -8.77
CA LEU A 73 -2.26 3.42 -10.08
C LEU A 73 -3.33 4.48 -10.39
N GLU A 74 -3.45 4.82 -11.68
CA GLU A 74 -4.34 5.89 -12.17
C GLU A 74 -5.78 5.85 -11.59
N PRO A 75 -6.46 4.69 -11.49
CA PRO A 75 -7.83 4.64 -10.97
C PRO A 75 -7.98 5.09 -9.51
N TYR A 76 -6.87 5.13 -8.76
CA TYR A 76 -6.85 5.45 -7.33
C TYR A 76 -6.23 6.81 -7.01
N LEU A 77 -5.84 7.61 -8.01
CA LEU A 77 -5.19 8.89 -7.77
C LEU A 77 -6.07 9.85 -6.96
N ASP A 78 -7.35 9.99 -7.33
CA ASP A 78 -8.29 10.87 -6.62
C ASP A 78 -8.56 10.38 -5.20
N ALA A 79 -8.70 9.07 -5.00
CA ALA A 79 -8.88 8.47 -3.68
C ALA A 79 -7.63 8.64 -2.80
N PHE A 80 -6.44 8.62 -3.41
CA PHE A 80 -5.17 8.79 -2.71
C PHE A 80 -4.79 10.24 -2.43
N ALA A 81 -5.27 11.20 -3.24
CA ALA A 81 -4.96 12.62 -3.10
C ALA A 81 -5.01 13.15 -1.65
N PRO A 82 -6.06 12.89 -0.84
CA PRO A 82 -6.09 13.37 0.55
C PRO A 82 -5.05 12.72 1.49
N VAL A 83 -4.48 11.56 1.13
CA VAL A 83 -3.42 10.88 1.90
C VAL A 83 -2.12 11.68 1.82
N ILE A 84 -1.85 12.32 0.69
CA ILE A 84 -0.63 13.13 0.48
C ILE A 84 -0.55 14.27 1.51
N GLU A 85 -1.68 14.91 1.82
CA GLU A 85 -1.74 15.96 2.83
C GLU A 85 -1.38 15.46 4.24
N GLN A 86 -1.57 14.16 4.51
CA GLN A 86 -1.24 13.51 5.80
C GLN A 86 0.22 13.02 5.88
N LEU A 87 0.95 13.06 4.77
CA LEU A 87 2.35 12.61 4.67
C LEU A 87 3.37 13.75 4.81
N ARG A 88 2.90 14.98 5.00
CA ARG A 88 3.75 16.14 5.30
C ARG A 88 4.46 16.01 6.65
#